data_AF-A0A8T1VNI1-F1
#
_entry.id   AF-A0A8T1VNI1-F1
#
_cell.length_a   1.000
_cell.length_b   1.000
_cell.length_c   1.000
_cell.angle_alpha   90.00
_cell.angle_beta   90.00
_cell.angle_gamma   90.00
#
_symmetry.space_group_name_H-M   'P 1'
#
loop_
_entity.id
_entity.type
_entity.pdbx_description
1 polymer ?
#
loop_
_entity_poly.entity_id
_entity_poly.type
_entity_poly.pdbx_seq_one_letter_code
_entity_poly.pdbx_strand_id
1 'polypeptide(L)'
;MNLYVVVWAGLAVLASVQAQDGSQAQTQGEMQGEVGSESQAQGPVETPKPTTKYIDFSKLTLAPSATRNVTLAPGTTMRPDPRQTEAPTPAPTLPPTPAPTPAPTPDPGPWVTKTIPHKDVKSFAQPEPVTISEKAGVKFKPQIQIRTGCVPYPAVNDVGETSGGLKTSGSPKGGCRGSGHGSQVYGRSTWMEGVWAIMYSWYFPKDSPSSGMGHRHDWEHAIVFIDNPEMADSKILACSVSSHDGYKKYNPCPPWVIDGSSLKVRYKHAWPLNHDLDTTGDTGTFQDLIMWDQMTDDARRALNSVSFDKANTPFNDGRFKSKLENAWPFA
;
A
#
# COMPACT_ATOMS: atom_id res chain seq x y z
N MET A 1 -28.25 -30.19 60.01
CA MET A 1 -28.86 -30.66 58.75
C MET A 1 -30.35 -30.33 58.82
N ASN A 2 -30.81 -29.34 58.06
CA ASN A 2 -32.22 -29.05 57.80
C ASN A 2 -32.27 -28.34 56.44
N LEU A 3 -33.27 -28.67 55.62
CA LEU A 3 -33.29 -28.44 54.17
C LEU A 3 -34.54 -27.63 53.81
N TYR A 4 -34.40 -26.47 53.15
CA TYR A 4 -35.56 -25.74 52.59
C TYR A 4 -35.25 -24.96 51.30
N VAL A 5 -36.22 -25.03 50.38
CA VAL A 5 -36.39 -24.41 49.04
C VAL A 5 -37.90 -24.41 48.77
N VAL A 6 -38.53 -23.61 47.91
CA VAL A 6 -38.12 -22.64 46.87
C VAL A 6 -38.74 -21.24 47.19
N VAL A 7 -38.82 -20.17 46.38
CA VAL A 7 -38.78 -19.95 44.92
C VAL A 7 -38.12 -18.58 44.60
N TRP A 8 -37.71 -18.39 43.34
CA TRP A 8 -37.40 -17.07 42.76
C TRP A 8 -38.66 -16.19 42.57
N ALA A 9 -38.48 -14.86 42.59
CA ALA A 9 -39.35 -13.91 41.91
C ALA A 9 -38.49 -12.78 41.31
N GLY A 10 -38.48 -12.65 39.98
CA GLY A 10 -37.80 -11.57 39.28
C GLY A 10 -38.73 -10.37 39.03
N LEU A 11 -38.22 -9.15 39.15
CA LEU A 11 -38.93 -7.94 38.73
C LEU A 11 -38.39 -7.47 37.37
N ALA A 12 -39.25 -7.47 36.35
CA ALA A 12 -38.98 -6.81 35.08
C ALA A 12 -39.63 -5.42 35.07
N VAL A 13 -38.84 -4.38 34.81
CA VAL A 13 -39.35 -3.01 34.66
C VAL A 13 -39.49 -2.70 33.18
N LEU A 14 -40.73 -2.61 32.71
CA LEU A 14 -41.09 -2.10 31.39
C LEU A 14 -41.42 -0.61 31.50
N ALA A 15 -40.62 0.24 30.86
CA ALA A 15 -40.92 1.65 30.68
C ALA A 15 -41.53 1.86 29.28
N SER A 16 -42.82 2.20 29.24
CA SER A 16 -43.53 2.58 28.02
C SER A 16 -43.43 4.09 27.81
N VAL A 17 -42.99 4.51 26.62
CA VAL A 17 -43.04 5.91 26.17
C VAL A 17 -44.14 6.03 25.13
N GLN A 18 -45.13 6.89 25.39
CA GLN A 18 -46.16 7.25 24.42
C GLN A 18 -45.67 8.43 23.57
N ALA A 19 -45.86 8.34 22.25
CA ALA A 19 -45.79 9.49 21.34
C ALA A 19 -47.21 9.84 20.88
N GLN A 20 -47.52 11.13 20.81
CA GLN A 20 -48.80 11.63 20.27
C GLN A 20 -48.63 11.92 18.77
N ASP A 21 -49.52 11.35 17.95
CA ASP A 21 -49.66 11.73 16.54
C ASP A 21 -50.73 12.82 16.36
N GLY A 22 -50.48 13.74 15.43
CA GLY A 22 -51.37 14.85 15.11
C GLY A 22 -51.57 15.03 13.61
N SER A 23 -52.65 14.45 13.09
CA SER A 23 -53.49 14.91 11.95
C SER A 23 -52.83 15.49 10.68
N GLN A 24 -53.17 14.95 9.50
CA GLN A 24 -54.07 15.61 8.53
C GLN A 24 -54.42 14.68 7.34
N ALA A 25 -55.56 14.97 6.70
CA ALA A 25 -56.35 14.13 5.81
C ALA A 25 -55.70 13.61 4.49
N GLN A 26 -56.19 12.46 4.01
CA GLN A 26 -56.18 12.08 2.60
C GLN A 26 -57.43 12.60 1.87
N THR A 27 -57.27 12.95 0.59
CA THR A 27 -58.40 13.10 -0.35
C THR A 27 -58.10 12.27 -1.60
N GLN A 28 -59.11 11.55 -2.10
CA GLN A 28 -58.99 10.69 -3.29
C GLN A 28 -58.97 11.49 -4.60
N GLY A 29 -58.37 10.90 -5.64
CA GLY A 29 -58.53 11.28 -7.03
C GLY A 29 -58.21 10.10 -7.94
N GLU A 30 -59.23 9.40 -8.44
CA GLU A 30 -59.07 8.36 -9.45
C GLU A 30 -58.78 8.97 -10.83
N MET A 31 -57.99 8.25 -11.64
CA MET A 31 -58.23 8.23 -13.09
C MET A 31 -57.77 6.90 -13.69
N GLN A 32 -58.68 6.21 -14.37
CA GLN A 32 -58.40 4.98 -15.11
C GLN A 32 -57.84 5.31 -16.51
N GLY A 33 -57.05 4.41 -17.09
CA GLY A 33 -56.52 4.55 -18.46
C GLY A 33 -56.05 3.20 -19.03
N GLU A 34 -56.73 2.75 -20.08
CA GLU A 34 -56.64 1.44 -20.72
C GLU A 34 -55.24 0.96 -21.15
N VAL A 35 -55.09 -0.38 -21.23
CA VAL A 35 -53.93 -1.07 -21.78
C VAL A 35 -54.09 -1.22 -23.30
N GLY A 36 -53.32 -0.44 -24.07
CA GLY A 36 -53.13 -0.64 -25.50
C GLY A 36 -51.95 -1.57 -25.79
N SER A 37 -52.19 -2.64 -26.55
CA SER A 37 -51.17 -3.58 -27.02
C SER A 37 -50.76 -3.24 -28.46
N GLU A 38 -49.53 -2.76 -28.66
CA GLU A 38 -48.89 -2.77 -29.98
C GLU A 38 -47.49 -3.38 -29.93
N SER A 39 -47.23 -4.31 -30.84
CA SER A 39 -45.94 -4.95 -31.03
C SER A 39 -45.17 -4.27 -32.17
N GLN A 40 -43.97 -3.76 -31.87
CA GLN A 40 -43.00 -3.39 -32.89
C GLN A 40 -41.68 -4.13 -32.68
N ALA A 41 -41.28 -4.88 -33.70
CA ALA A 41 -40.02 -5.60 -33.72
C ALA A 41 -38.85 -4.64 -33.90
N GLN A 42 -37.88 -4.67 -32.98
CA GLN A 42 -36.61 -3.97 -33.15
C GLN A 42 -35.63 -4.84 -33.95
N GLY A 43 -35.05 -4.26 -35.01
CA GLY A 43 -33.94 -4.87 -35.73
C GLY A 43 -32.65 -4.91 -34.90
N PRO A 44 -31.62 -5.64 -35.33
CA PRO A 44 -30.39 -5.81 -34.56
C PRO A 44 -29.62 -4.48 -34.46
N VAL A 45 -29.35 -4.05 -33.23
CA VAL A 45 -28.45 -2.93 -32.94
C VAL A 45 -27.01 -3.44 -33.04
N GLU A 46 -26.25 -2.96 -34.03
CA GLU A 46 -24.83 -3.24 -34.12
C GLU A 46 -24.06 -2.58 -32.96
N THR A 47 -23.28 -3.37 -32.23
CA THR A 47 -22.41 -2.89 -31.17
C THR A 47 -21.03 -2.51 -31.73
N PRO A 48 -20.49 -1.32 -31.43
CA PRO A 48 -19.14 -0.95 -31.87
C PRO A 48 -18.09 -1.86 -31.23
N LYS A 49 -17.23 -2.49 -32.05
CA LYS A 49 -16.09 -3.28 -31.56
C LYS A 49 -15.09 -2.39 -30.82
N PRO A 50 -14.51 -2.84 -29.69
CA PRO A 50 -13.50 -2.06 -28.97
C PRO A 50 -12.23 -1.91 -29.81
N THR A 51 -11.74 -0.68 -29.96
CA THR A 51 -10.55 -0.38 -30.75
C THR A 51 -9.29 -0.52 -29.90
N THR A 52 -8.71 -1.73 -29.86
CA THR A 52 -7.43 -1.97 -29.17
C THR A 52 -6.30 -1.22 -29.85
N LYS A 53 -5.86 -0.09 -29.28
CA LYS A 53 -4.63 0.59 -29.71
C LYS A 53 -3.41 -0.11 -29.11
N TYR A 54 -2.85 -1.05 -29.86
CA TYR A 54 -1.52 -1.58 -29.58
C TYR A 54 -0.46 -0.46 -29.74
N ILE A 55 0.44 -0.34 -28.77
CA ILE A 55 1.67 0.42 -28.92
C ILE A 55 2.68 -0.49 -29.61
N ASP A 56 3.12 -0.09 -30.80
CA ASP A 56 4.11 -0.82 -31.59
C ASP A 56 5.53 -0.46 -31.14
N PHE A 57 6.18 -1.37 -30.42
CA PHE A 57 7.55 -1.22 -29.92
C PHE A 57 8.64 -1.58 -30.95
N SER A 58 8.28 -1.97 -32.19
CA SER A 58 9.25 -2.37 -33.22
C SER A 58 10.17 -1.24 -33.72
N LYS A 59 9.94 0.01 -33.31
CA LYS A 59 10.72 1.19 -33.71
C LYS A 59 11.84 1.61 -32.74
N LEU A 60 12.06 0.86 -31.65
CA LEU A 60 13.05 1.20 -30.62
C LEU A 60 14.46 0.63 -30.84
N THR A 61 14.74 0.01 -31.99
CA THR A 61 16.05 -0.56 -32.33
C THR A 61 16.57 -0.09 -33.69
N LEU A 62 17.05 1.16 -33.75
CA LEU A 62 17.91 1.63 -34.84
C LEU A 62 19.35 1.82 -34.32
N ALA A 63 20.23 0.90 -34.72
CA ALA A 63 21.67 1.04 -34.53
C ALA A 63 22.24 2.13 -35.47
N PRO A 64 23.30 2.86 -35.07
CA PRO A 64 23.88 3.91 -35.90
C PRO A 64 24.68 3.31 -37.07
N SER A 65 24.08 3.28 -38.25
CA SER A 65 24.79 3.08 -39.52
C SER A 65 25.01 4.43 -40.20
N ALA A 66 26.27 4.82 -40.39
CA ALA A 66 26.65 6.10 -40.98
C ALA A 66 27.82 5.95 -41.97
N THR A 67 27.58 5.29 -43.09
CA THR A 67 28.44 5.41 -44.28
C THR A 67 28.22 6.78 -44.94
N ARG A 68 29.11 7.73 -44.67
CA ARG A 68 29.15 9.02 -45.40
C ARG A 68 29.91 8.87 -46.72
N ASN A 69 29.18 8.82 -47.83
CA ASN A 69 29.75 9.20 -49.13
C ASN A 69 29.84 10.72 -49.20
N VAL A 70 31.05 11.27 -49.35
CA VAL A 70 31.28 12.71 -49.55
C VAL A 70 31.73 12.95 -50.99
N THR A 71 30.90 13.66 -51.75
CA THR A 71 31.27 14.19 -53.06
C THR A 71 32.25 15.34 -52.89
N LEU A 72 33.45 15.22 -53.46
CA LEU A 72 34.45 16.29 -53.46
C LEU A 72 34.12 17.35 -54.51
N ALA A 73 34.03 18.61 -54.08
CA ALA A 73 34.09 19.78 -54.96
C ALA A 73 35.52 20.38 -54.92
N PRO A 74 36.07 20.86 -56.04
CA PRO A 74 37.45 21.34 -56.09
C PRO A 74 37.59 22.82 -55.74
N GLY A 75 38.68 23.16 -55.05
CA GLY A 75 39.29 24.49 -55.10
C GLY A 75 39.22 25.34 -53.82
N THR A 76 40.24 25.20 -52.96
CA THR A 76 41.00 26.33 -52.38
C THR A 76 42.24 25.79 -51.65
N THR A 77 43.41 25.88 -52.28
CA THR A 77 44.69 25.57 -51.63
C THR A 77 45.16 26.75 -50.79
N MET A 78 44.76 26.79 -49.52
CA MET A 78 45.42 27.62 -48.50
C MET A 78 46.41 26.75 -47.72
N ARG A 79 47.69 27.07 -47.83
CA ARG A 79 48.79 26.36 -47.16
C ARG A 79 48.80 26.74 -45.67
N PRO A 80 48.71 25.79 -44.71
CA PRO A 80 48.75 26.13 -43.29
C PRO A 80 50.08 26.78 -42.87
N ASP A 81 50.01 27.77 -41.97
CA ASP A 81 51.17 28.39 -41.33
C ASP A 81 51.79 27.42 -40.30
N PRO A 82 53.08 27.05 -40.42
CA PRO A 82 53.71 26.05 -39.55
C PRO A 82 54.00 26.54 -38.10
N ARG A 83 53.32 27.57 -37.60
CA ARG A 83 53.54 28.15 -36.25
C ARG A 83 52.32 28.25 -35.33
N GLN A 84 51.17 27.67 -35.69
CA GLN A 84 50.12 27.42 -34.70
C GLN A 84 50.34 26.08 -33.99
N THR A 85 50.89 26.13 -32.78
CA THR A 85 50.80 25.04 -31.81
C THR A 85 49.45 25.11 -31.13
N GLU A 86 48.54 24.17 -31.43
CA GLU A 86 47.30 24.02 -30.68
C GLU A 86 47.59 23.68 -29.21
N ALA A 87 46.79 24.23 -28.29
CA ALA A 87 46.90 23.91 -26.88
C ALA A 87 46.54 22.43 -26.63
N PRO A 88 47.24 21.71 -25.73
CA PRO A 88 46.99 20.30 -25.50
C PRO A 88 45.58 20.07 -24.95
N THR A 89 44.82 19.21 -25.63
CA THR A 89 43.51 18.73 -25.17
C THR A 89 43.61 18.18 -23.75
N PRO A 90 42.79 18.64 -22.79
CA PRO A 90 42.82 18.11 -21.44
C PRO A 90 42.48 16.61 -21.43
N ALA A 91 43.19 15.85 -20.60
CA ALA A 91 42.99 14.41 -20.50
C ALA A 91 41.54 14.09 -20.05
N PRO A 92 40.92 13.01 -20.58
CA PRO A 92 39.58 12.62 -20.18
C PRO A 92 39.54 12.33 -18.67
N THR A 93 38.66 13.02 -17.96
CA THR A 93 38.43 12.77 -16.53
C THR A 93 37.76 11.41 -16.39
N LEU A 94 38.44 10.47 -15.72
CA LEU A 94 37.89 9.15 -15.45
C LEU A 94 36.63 9.27 -14.57
N PRO A 95 35.61 8.41 -14.77
CA PRO A 95 34.46 8.38 -13.86
C PRO A 95 34.94 8.06 -12.43
N PRO A 96 34.27 8.60 -11.39
CA PRO A 96 34.64 8.33 -10.01
C PRO A 96 34.58 6.82 -9.74
N THR A 97 35.64 6.31 -9.11
CA THR A 97 35.69 4.91 -8.69
C THR A 97 34.48 4.60 -7.80
N PRO A 98 33.73 3.51 -8.05
CA PRO A 98 32.64 3.12 -7.15
C PRO A 98 33.15 3.00 -5.72
N ALA A 99 32.35 3.47 -4.75
CA ALA A 99 32.66 3.26 -3.35
C ALA A 99 32.83 1.75 -3.09
N PRO A 100 33.80 1.32 -2.27
CA PRO A 100 34.01 -0.09 -1.99
C PRO A 100 32.72 -0.68 -1.40
N THR A 101 32.24 -1.78 -2.00
CA THR A 101 31.14 -2.57 -1.43
C THR A 101 31.48 -2.87 0.03
N PRO A 102 30.58 -2.58 1.00
CA PRO A 102 30.80 -2.92 2.39
C PRO A 102 31.17 -4.41 2.52
N ALA A 103 32.14 -4.71 3.39
CA ALA A 103 32.45 -6.10 3.71
C ALA A 103 31.17 -6.79 4.20
N PRO A 104 30.90 -8.05 3.78
CA PRO A 104 29.71 -8.76 4.23
C PRO A 104 29.68 -8.81 5.75
N THR A 105 28.56 -8.41 6.35
CA THR A 105 28.32 -8.50 7.80
C THR A 105 28.65 -9.93 8.23
N PRO A 106 29.52 -10.14 9.24
CA PRO A 106 29.75 -11.48 9.78
C PRO A 106 28.42 -12.11 10.18
N ASP A 107 28.23 -13.40 9.90
CA ASP A 107 27.03 -14.13 10.34
C ASP A 107 26.88 -13.96 11.86
N PRO A 108 25.82 -13.29 12.36
CA PRO A 108 25.70 -12.96 13.79
C PRO A 108 25.39 -14.19 14.66
N GLY A 109 25.40 -15.39 14.07
CA GLY A 109 25.25 -16.66 14.75
C GLY A 109 23.79 -17.11 14.82
N PRO A 110 23.47 -18.10 15.67
CA PRO A 110 22.13 -18.66 15.75
C PRO A 110 21.14 -17.60 16.25
N TRP A 111 20.29 -17.10 15.36
CA TRP A 111 19.25 -16.15 15.69
C TRP A 111 18.18 -16.80 16.57
N VAL A 112 17.81 -16.10 17.65
CA VAL A 112 16.81 -16.55 18.62
C VAL A 112 15.66 -15.54 18.63
N THR A 113 14.44 -16.01 18.39
CA THR A 113 13.23 -15.18 18.52
C THR A 113 13.13 -14.57 19.91
N LYS A 114 13.13 -13.24 20.00
CA LYS A 114 12.80 -12.52 21.23
C LYS A 114 11.54 -11.69 21.03
N THR A 115 10.52 -11.99 21.81
CA THR A 115 9.22 -11.30 21.77
C THR A 115 9.09 -10.41 23.01
N ILE A 116 8.76 -9.14 22.80
CA ILE A 116 8.61 -8.12 23.85
C ILE A 116 7.19 -7.52 23.83
N PRO A 117 6.73 -6.84 24.89
CA PRO A 117 5.40 -6.23 24.89
C PRO A 117 5.23 -5.23 23.75
N HIS A 118 4.03 -5.15 23.16
CA HIS A 118 3.75 -4.35 21.96
C HIS A 118 4.02 -2.85 22.12
N LYS A 119 4.01 -2.35 23.36
CA LYS A 119 4.31 -0.96 23.72
C LYS A 119 5.81 -0.67 23.91
N ASP A 120 6.64 -1.70 24.02
CA ASP A 120 8.07 -1.58 24.33
C ASP A 120 8.95 -1.75 23.06
N VAL A 121 8.35 -2.13 21.93
CA VAL A 121 9.02 -2.10 20.61
C VAL A 121 9.25 -0.65 20.19
N LYS A 122 10.50 -0.30 19.92
CA LYS A 122 10.88 1.00 19.37
C LYS A 122 10.68 1.04 17.86
N SER A 123 10.17 2.14 17.33
CA SER A 123 10.13 2.37 15.89
C SER A 123 11.51 2.69 15.32
N PHE A 124 11.69 2.41 14.04
CA PHE A 124 12.71 3.04 13.22
C PHE A 124 12.26 4.47 12.92
N ALA A 125 13.15 5.45 13.12
CA ALA A 125 12.98 6.77 12.53
C ALA A 125 13.06 6.65 11.00
N GLN A 126 12.30 7.47 10.27
CA GLN A 126 12.41 7.50 8.81
C GLN A 126 13.80 8.01 8.39
N PRO A 127 14.63 7.24 7.66
CA PRO A 127 15.92 7.72 7.17
C PRO A 127 15.73 8.72 6.02
N GLU A 128 16.71 9.60 5.82
CA GLU A 128 16.77 10.43 4.61
C GLU A 128 16.93 9.55 3.36
N PRO A 129 16.09 9.70 2.33
CA PRO A 129 16.05 8.79 1.19
C PRO A 129 17.19 9.08 0.20
N VAL A 130 18.06 8.11 -0.04
CA VAL A 130 19.23 8.22 -0.91
C VAL A 130 18.97 7.58 -2.27
N THR A 131 18.48 6.35 -2.30
CA THR A 131 18.27 5.61 -3.56
C THR A 131 16.96 5.99 -4.26
N ILE A 132 16.81 5.55 -5.52
CA ILE A 132 15.60 5.76 -6.33
C ILE A 132 14.37 5.13 -5.65
N SER A 133 14.50 3.90 -5.13
CA SER A 133 13.43 3.17 -4.45
C SER A 133 13.02 3.84 -3.13
N GLU A 134 13.98 4.33 -2.35
CA GLU A 134 13.72 5.06 -1.11
C GLU A 134 13.01 6.40 -1.38
N LYS A 135 13.48 7.16 -2.38
CA LYS A 135 12.87 8.45 -2.77
C LYS A 135 11.44 8.24 -3.26
N ALA A 136 11.19 7.20 -4.06
CA ALA A 136 9.84 6.82 -4.47
C ALA A 136 8.98 6.37 -3.26
N GLY A 137 9.54 5.58 -2.34
CA GLY A 137 8.87 5.16 -1.11
C GLY A 137 8.42 6.34 -0.23
N VAL A 138 9.26 7.37 -0.07
CA VAL A 138 8.89 8.57 0.66
C VAL A 138 7.88 9.42 -0.12
N LYS A 139 8.07 9.62 -1.44
CA LYS A 139 7.18 10.42 -2.31
C LYS A 139 5.76 9.87 -2.38
N PHE A 140 5.61 8.56 -2.51
CA PHE A 140 4.30 7.89 -2.68
C PHE A 140 3.73 7.33 -1.37
N LYS A 141 4.29 7.74 -0.22
CA LYS A 141 3.86 7.27 1.10
C LYS A 141 2.36 7.54 1.29
N PRO A 142 1.54 6.53 1.64
CA PRO A 142 0.11 6.68 1.82
C PRO A 142 -0.24 7.33 3.16
N GLN A 143 -1.42 7.95 3.21
CA GLN A 143 -2.07 8.37 4.45
C GLN A 143 -3.00 7.24 4.92
N ILE A 144 -2.99 6.93 6.22
CA ILE A 144 -3.94 5.98 6.82
C ILE A 144 -4.87 6.66 7.83
N GLN A 145 -6.18 6.49 7.64
CA GLN A 145 -7.22 6.89 8.57
C GLN A 145 -7.65 5.69 9.44
N ILE A 146 -7.58 5.82 10.76
CA ILE A 146 -7.97 4.75 11.71
C ILE A 146 -9.42 4.96 12.17
N ARG A 147 -10.38 4.42 11.41
CA ARG A 147 -11.82 4.55 11.74
C ARG A 147 -12.15 3.74 12.98
N THR A 148 -11.83 2.45 13.00
CA THR A 148 -12.01 1.53 14.14
C THR A 148 -10.69 0.85 14.50
N GLY A 149 -10.68 0.03 15.55
CA GLY A 149 -9.50 -0.75 15.94
C GLY A 149 -8.32 0.05 16.46
N CYS A 150 -7.15 -0.58 16.45
CA CYS A 150 -5.89 -0.03 16.91
C CYS A 150 -5.33 1.03 15.93
N VAL A 151 -4.43 1.89 16.42
CA VAL A 151 -3.49 2.62 15.54
C VAL A 151 -2.34 1.68 15.13
N PRO A 152 -1.54 2.00 14.10
CA PRO A 152 -0.38 1.19 13.74
C PRO A 152 0.71 1.23 14.82
N TYR A 153 1.48 0.16 14.94
CA TYR A 153 2.60 0.00 15.88
C TYR A 153 3.84 -0.52 15.15
N PRO A 154 5.06 -0.28 15.67
CA PRO A 154 6.23 -1.04 15.22
C PRO A 154 6.06 -2.53 15.57
N ALA A 155 6.25 -3.39 14.58
CA ALA A 155 6.19 -4.84 14.72
C ALA A 155 7.53 -5.45 15.18
N VAL A 156 8.63 -4.77 14.89
CA VAL A 156 10.00 -5.18 15.14
C VAL A 156 10.87 -3.94 15.37
N ASN A 157 11.93 -4.05 16.19
CA ASN A 157 12.95 -3.01 16.37
C ASN A 157 14.27 -3.33 15.65
N ASP A 158 15.26 -2.46 15.80
CA ASP A 158 16.59 -2.51 15.19
C ASP A 158 17.41 -3.77 15.55
N VAL A 159 17.17 -4.38 16.71
CA VAL A 159 17.82 -5.62 17.16
C VAL A 159 16.97 -6.89 16.93
N GLY A 160 15.90 -6.79 16.13
CA GLY A 160 15.08 -7.94 15.74
C GLY A 160 14.11 -8.46 16.82
N GLU A 161 13.89 -7.73 17.91
CA GLU A 161 12.85 -8.05 18.90
C GLU A 161 11.47 -7.73 18.34
N THR A 162 10.53 -8.66 18.42
CA THR A 162 9.19 -8.51 17.83
C THR A 162 8.11 -8.21 18.85
N SER A 163 7.08 -7.48 18.41
CA SER A 163 5.90 -7.16 19.20
C SER A 163 5.09 -8.43 19.47
N GLY A 164 4.96 -8.78 20.74
CA GLY A 164 4.06 -9.83 21.24
C GLY A 164 2.57 -9.49 21.11
N GLY A 165 2.21 -8.35 20.53
CA GLY A 165 0.82 -7.97 20.27
C GLY A 165 -0.03 -7.87 21.53
N LEU A 166 -1.35 -7.91 21.34
CA LEU A 166 -2.34 -7.69 22.39
C LEU A 166 -3.44 -8.75 22.35
N LYS A 167 -3.98 -9.11 23.52
CA LYS A 167 -5.15 -10.02 23.60
C LYS A 167 -6.39 -9.31 23.05
N THR A 168 -7.30 -10.07 22.42
CA THR A 168 -8.59 -9.61 21.88
C THR A 168 -9.61 -9.17 22.95
N SER A 169 -9.22 -9.09 24.21
CA SER A 169 -10.08 -8.61 25.31
C SER A 169 -10.35 -7.11 25.24
N GLY A 170 -11.50 -6.70 25.79
CA GLY A 170 -11.90 -5.30 25.92
C GLY A 170 -12.35 -4.69 24.59
N SER A 171 -12.45 -3.36 24.54
CA SER A 171 -12.87 -2.66 23.32
C SER A 171 -11.87 -2.85 22.15
N PRO A 172 -12.31 -2.70 20.89
CA PRO A 172 -11.44 -2.76 19.71
C PRO A 172 -10.19 -1.89 19.81
N LYS A 173 -10.33 -0.66 20.34
CA LYS A 173 -9.21 0.30 20.53
C LYS A 173 -8.51 0.16 21.90
N GLY A 174 -8.93 -0.78 22.74
CA GLY A 174 -8.44 -0.92 24.12
C GLY A 174 -7.00 -1.41 24.15
N GLY A 175 -6.11 -0.66 24.82
CA GLY A 175 -4.68 -0.99 24.98
C GLY A 175 -3.80 -0.75 23.74
N CYS A 176 -4.35 -0.22 22.64
CA CYS A 176 -3.64 -0.01 21.38
C CYS A 176 -3.90 1.36 20.71
N ARG A 177 -3.85 2.44 21.50
CA ARG A 177 -4.08 3.83 21.04
C ARG A 177 -2.79 4.64 20.74
N GLY A 178 -1.63 4.01 20.89
CA GLY A 178 -0.30 4.63 20.75
C GLY A 178 0.72 3.88 21.62
N SER A 179 1.93 3.68 21.10
CA SER A 179 2.98 2.89 21.77
C SER A 179 3.71 3.67 22.86
N GLY A 180 3.87 4.99 22.70
CA GLY A 180 4.87 5.79 23.41
C GLY A 180 6.23 5.86 22.68
N HIS A 181 6.43 4.99 21.68
CA HIS A 181 7.60 4.93 20.79
C HIS A 181 7.21 5.22 19.32
N GLY A 182 6.18 6.03 19.09
CA GLY A 182 5.71 6.38 17.73
C GLY A 182 4.93 5.27 17.01
N SER A 183 4.70 5.50 15.72
CA SER A 183 3.95 4.63 14.82
C SER A 183 4.82 4.34 13.59
N GLN A 184 4.63 3.18 12.95
CA GLN A 184 5.44 2.76 11.81
C GLN A 184 4.58 2.48 10.57
N VAL A 185 5.15 2.71 9.39
CA VAL A 185 4.77 2.05 8.14
C VAL A 185 6.02 1.39 7.53
N TYR A 186 5.88 0.17 7.01
CA TYR A 186 6.95 -0.60 6.37
C TYR A 186 6.80 -0.54 4.86
N GLY A 187 7.88 -0.32 4.11
CA GLY A 187 7.86 -0.24 2.65
C GLY A 187 8.67 -1.34 1.97
N ARG A 188 8.20 -1.89 0.86
CA ARG A 188 9.01 -2.73 -0.04
C ARG A 188 8.56 -2.56 -1.49
N SER A 189 9.52 -2.51 -2.41
CA SER A 189 9.26 -2.14 -3.80
C SER A 189 10.02 -3.01 -4.81
N THR A 190 9.45 -3.18 -6.01
CA THR A 190 10.10 -3.86 -7.15
C THR A 190 9.44 -3.46 -8.46
N TRP A 191 10.15 -3.65 -9.57
CA TRP A 191 9.53 -3.78 -10.88
C TRP A 191 8.70 -5.06 -10.97
N MET A 192 7.55 -4.98 -11.63
CA MET A 192 6.71 -6.11 -12.03
C MET A 192 6.00 -5.74 -13.34
N GLU A 193 6.19 -6.56 -14.39
CA GLU A 193 5.57 -6.36 -15.73
C GLU A 193 5.74 -4.94 -16.32
N GLY A 194 6.89 -4.30 -16.07
CA GLY A 194 7.18 -2.94 -16.58
C GLY A 194 6.53 -1.79 -15.79
N VAL A 195 5.92 -2.09 -14.64
CA VAL A 195 5.37 -1.11 -13.68
C VAL A 195 6.13 -1.22 -12.37
N TRP A 196 6.32 -0.12 -11.65
CA TRP A 196 6.96 -0.13 -10.34
C TRP A 196 5.91 -0.24 -9.24
N ALA A 197 5.96 -1.32 -8.47
CA ALA A 197 5.06 -1.57 -7.34
C ALA A 197 5.75 -1.19 -6.02
N ILE A 198 5.05 -0.42 -5.17
CA ILE A 198 5.48 -0.13 -3.80
C ILE A 198 4.40 -0.60 -2.83
N MET A 199 4.71 -1.63 -2.05
CA MET A 199 3.87 -2.09 -0.94
C MET A 199 4.22 -1.30 0.32
N TYR A 200 3.19 -0.72 0.95
CA TYR A 200 3.24 -0.10 2.26
C TYR A 200 2.41 -0.93 3.23
N SER A 201 2.96 -1.33 4.37
CA SER A 201 2.32 -2.22 5.31
C SER A 201 2.35 -1.70 6.73
N TRP A 202 1.26 -1.96 7.46
CA TRP A 202 1.06 -1.56 8.84
C TRP A 202 0.79 -2.79 9.69
N TYR A 203 1.39 -2.80 10.87
CA TYR A 203 1.13 -3.78 11.91
C TYR A 203 0.22 -3.18 12.97
N PHE A 204 -0.73 -3.97 13.46
CA PHE A 204 -1.55 -3.62 14.62
C PHE A 204 -1.39 -4.69 15.72
N PRO A 205 -1.38 -4.32 17.02
CA PRO A 205 -1.19 -5.29 18.09
C PRO A 205 -2.27 -6.37 18.17
N LYS A 206 -3.49 -6.08 17.70
CA LYS A 206 -4.62 -7.00 17.59
C LYS A 206 -5.58 -6.55 16.50
N ASP A 207 -6.24 -7.51 15.87
CA ASP A 207 -7.52 -7.31 15.20
C ASP A 207 -8.63 -7.78 16.16
N SER A 208 -9.60 -6.92 16.46
CA SER A 208 -10.68 -7.25 17.37
C SER A 208 -11.91 -6.39 17.09
N PRO A 209 -12.94 -6.90 16.37
CA PRO A 209 -14.18 -6.17 16.13
C PRO A 209 -15.05 -6.07 17.39
N SER A 210 -14.89 -7.00 18.35
CA SER A 210 -15.46 -6.90 19.70
C SER A 210 -14.65 -7.74 20.70
N SER A 211 -14.89 -7.54 22.00
CA SER A 211 -14.17 -8.22 23.08
C SER A 211 -14.28 -9.75 22.95
N GLY A 212 -13.13 -10.42 22.89
CA GLY A 212 -13.01 -11.86 22.72
C GLY A 212 -13.00 -12.34 21.26
N MET A 213 -13.40 -11.49 20.30
CA MET A 213 -13.41 -11.81 18.87
C MET A 213 -12.16 -11.26 18.14
N GLY A 214 -11.83 -11.86 17.00
CA GLY A 214 -10.68 -11.51 16.16
C GLY A 214 -9.42 -12.35 16.46
N HIS A 215 -8.26 -11.71 16.44
CA HIS A 215 -6.97 -12.33 16.79
C HIS A 215 -5.95 -11.34 17.38
N ARG A 216 -4.96 -11.89 18.07
CA ARG A 216 -3.71 -11.18 18.35
C ARG A 216 -3.00 -10.93 17.01
N HIS A 217 -2.30 -9.80 16.93
CA HIS A 217 -1.63 -9.29 15.74
C HIS A 217 -2.59 -8.95 14.61
N ASP A 218 -2.14 -8.06 13.75
CA ASP A 218 -2.74 -7.81 12.44
C ASP A 218 -1.67 -7.26 11.51
N TRP A 219 -1.81 -7.52 10.21
CA TRP A 219 -0.90 -7.07 9.17
C TRP A 219 -1.71 -6.73 7.93
N GLU A 220 -1.77 -5.43 7.63
CA GLU A 220 -2.46 -4.90 6.46
C GLU A 220 -1.46 -4.18 5.54
N HIS A 221 -1.82 -4.02 4.27
CA HIS A 221 -1.00 -3.32 3.29
C HIS A 221 -1.76 -2.72 2.12
N ALA A 222 -1.26 -1.58 1.64
CA ALA A 222 -1.64 -0.94 0.40
C ALA A 222 -0.49 -1.06 -0.61
N ILE A 223 -0.79 -1.21 -1.89
CA ILE A 223 0.20 -1.23 -2.97
C ILE A 223 -0.13 -0.08 -3.92
N VAL A 224 0.86 0.78 -4.15
CA VAL A 224 0.82 1.85 -5.13
C VAL A 224 1.63 1.40 -6.34
N PHE A 225 1.01 1.41 -7.52
CA PHE A 225 1.65 1.07 -8.79
C PHE A 225 1.92 2.38 -9.55
N ILE A 226 3.18 2.65 -9.87
CA ILE A 226 3.63 3.87 -10.56
C ILE A 226 4.35 3.53 -11.86
N ASP A 227 4.42 4.50 -12.77
CA ASP A 227 5.08 4.38 -14.07
C ASP A 227 6.59 4.07 -13.97
N ASN A 228 7.39 4.98 -13.42
CA ASN A 228 8.83 4.82 -13.26
C ASN A 228 9.35 5.65 -12.07
N PRO A 229 9.95 5.03 -11.03
CA PRO A 229 10.42 5.73 -9.84
C PRO A 229 11.56 6.74 -10.08
N GLU A 230 12.23 6.66 -11.23
CA GLU A 230 13.29 7.60 -11.63
C GLU A 230 12.75 8.94 -12.12
N MET A 231 11.46 9.00 -12.51
CA MET A 231 10.85 10.21 -13.04
C MET A 231 10.46 11.19 -11.93
N ALA A 232 10.95 12.42 -12.03
CA ALA A 232 10.60 13.49 -11.09
C ALA A 232 9.07 13.69 -10.98
N ASP A 233 8.37 13.62 -12.12
CA ASP A 233 6.91 13.72 -12.24
C ASP A 233 6.18 12.35 -12.29
N SER A 234 6.83 11.26 -11.83
CA SER A 234 6.24 9.91 -11.80
C SER A 234 4.81 9.89 -11.26
N LYS A 235 3.96 9.08 -11.89
CA LYS A 235 2.50 9.05 -11.74
C LYS A 235 2.02 7.73 -11.16
N ILE A 236 1.03 7.81 -10.28
CA ILE A 236 0.26 6.64 -9.84
C ILE A 236 -0.60 6.19 -11.01
N LEU A 237 -0.38 4.96 -11.46
CA LEU A 237 -1.19 4.28 -12.48
C LEU A 237 -2.38 3.57 -11.85
N ALA A 238 -2.14 2.83 -10.77
CA ALA A 238 -3.13 1.99 -10.12
C ALA A 238 -2.82 1.80 -8.62
N CYS A 239 -3.79 1.26 -7.89
CA CYS A 239 -3.62 0.93 -6.47
C CYS A 239 -4.41 -0.31 -6.09
N SER A 240 -3.96 -0.99 -5.04
CA SER A 240 -4.67 -2.10 -4.43
C SER A 240 -4.53 -2.05 -2.91
N VAL A 241 -5.60 -2.38 -2.20
CA VAL A 241 -5.60 -2.46 -0.73
C VAL A 241 -6.05 -3.84 -0.29
N SER A 242 -5.37 -4.37 0.72
CA SER A 242 -5.72 -5.63 1.37
C SER A 242 -7.14 -5.59 1.94
N SER A 243 -7.86 -6.70 1.78
CA SER A 243 -9.23 -6.81 2.25
C SER A 243 -9.51 -8.27 2.61
N HIS A 244 -9.27 -8.60 3.88
CA HIS A 244 -9.29 -9.99 4.37
C HIS A 244 -8.36 -10.88 3.53
N ASP A 245 -8.85 -12.00 2.98
CA ASP A 245 -8.05 -12.93 2.17
C ASP A 245 -7.68 -12.40 0.76
N GLY A 246 -8.23 -11.25 0.35
CA GLY A 246 -8.10 -10.72 -1.00
C GLY A 246 -7.69 -9.24 -1.08
N TYR A 247 -8.07 -8.60 -2.18
CA TYR A 247 -7.73 -7.21 -2.50
C TYR A 247 -8.90 -6.47 -3.12
N LYS A 248 -9.07 -5.19 -2.75
CA LYS A 248 -9.79 -4.21 -3.57
C LYS A 248 -8.78 -3.58 -4.52
N LYS A 249 -9.01 -3.73 -5.82
CA LYS A 249 -8.10 -3.32 -6.91
C LYS A 249 -8.70 -2.16 -7.70
N TYR A 250 -7.88 -1.18 -8.07
CA TYR A 250 -8.32 0.01 -8.79
C TYR A 250 -7.31 0.39 -9.87
N ASN A 251 -7.77 0.44 -11.12
CA ASN A 251 -6.99 0.81 -12.30
C ASN A 251 -7.86 1.66 -13.24
N PRO A 252 -7.68 2.99 -13.28
CA PRO A 252 -6.81 3.78 -12.41
C PRO A 252 -7.33 3.88 -10.96
N CYS A 253 -6.52 4.43 -10.05
CA CYS A 253 -7.01 4.87 -8.75
C CYS A 253 -8.12 5.93 -8.91
N PRO A 254 -9.21 5.90 -8.12
CA PRO A 254 -10.18 6.98 -8.11
C PRO A 254 -9.52 8.32 -7.72
N PRO A 255 -9.72 9.43 -8.45
CA PRO A 255 -9.02 10.68 -8.15
C PRO A 255 -9.23 11.20 -6.72
N TRP A 256 -10.41 10.96 -6.13
CA TRP A 256 -10.75 11.38 -4.77
C TRP A 256 -9.99 10.62 -3.66
N VAL A 257 -9.34 9.48 -3.97
CA VAL A 257 -8.51 8.74 -3.00
C VAL A 257 -7.04 9.18 -3.04
N ILE A 258 -6.66 10.07 -3.95
CA ILE A 258 -5.29 10.59 -4.06
C ILE A 258 -5.23 12.01 -3.49
N ASP A 259 -4.16 12.31 -2.75
CA ASP A 259 -3.84 13.63 -2.22
C ASP A 259 -2.37 13.93 -2.57
N GLY A 260 -2.15 14.79 -3.57
CA GLY A 260 -0.83 14.94 -4.20
C GLY A 260 -0.32 13.64 -4.81
N SER A 261 0.72 13.05 -4.20
CA SER A 261 1.25 11.72 -4.53
C SER A 261 0.92 10.65 -3.49
N SER A 262 0.10 10.95 -2.48
CA SER A 262 -0.25 10.01 -1.42
C SER A 262 -1.62 9.36 -1.67
N LEU A 263 -1.65 8.03 -1.66
CA LEU A 263 -2.90 7.26 -1.59
C LEU A 263 -3.50 7.39 -0.17
N LYS A 264 -4.80 7.70 -0.08
CA LYS A 264 -5.55 7.71 1.17
C LYS A 264 -6.25 6.37 1.37
N VAL A 265 -5.88 5.68 2.45
CA VAL A 265 -6.49 4.41 2.89
C VAL A 265 -7.11 4.53 4.27
N ARG A 266 -8.03 3.64 4.58
CA ARG A 266 -8.75 3.58 5.86
C ARG A 266 -8.67 2.17 6.43
N TYR A 267 -8.22 2.06 7.68
CA TYR A 267 -8.39 0.85 8.48
C TYR A 267 -9.74 0.91 9.20
N LYS A 268 -10.58 -0.09 8.95
CA LYS A 268 -11.93 -0.22 9.52
C LYS A 268 -12.23 -1.70 9.79
N HIS A 269 -13.32 -1.98 10.49
CA HIS A 269 -14.05 -3.25 10.38
C HIS A 269 -15.51 -2.95 10.03
N ALA A 270 -16.24 -3.96 9.58
CA ALA A 270 -17.69 -3.94 9.43
C ALA A 270 -18.26 -5.17 10.15
N TRP A 271 -18.90 -4.96 11.30
CA TRP A 271 -19.38 -6.07 12.13
C TRP A 271 -20.32 -7.00 11.33
N PRO A 272 -20.17 -8.33 11.42
CA PRO A 272 -19.34 -9.09 12.37
C PRO A 272 -17.90 -9.36 11.91
N LEU A 273 -17.49 -8.86 10.74
CA LEU A 273 -16.16 -9.10 10.20
C LEU A 273 -15.06 -8.41 11.00
N ASN A 274 -13.87 -8.99 10.87
CA ASN A 274 -12.58 -8.48 11.29
C ASN A 274 -12.21 -7.18 10.55
N HIS A 275 -11.02 -6.62 10.83
CA HIS A 275 -10.60 -5.42 10.11
C HIS A 275 -10.20 -5.71 8.65
N ASP A 276 -10.21 -4.65 7.85
CA ASP A 276 -9.75 -4.58 6.47
C ASP A 276 -9.23 -3.17 6.15
N LEU A 277 -8.46 -3.03 5.07
CA LEU A 277 -8.26 -1.74 4.43
C LEU A 277 -9.34 -1.45 3.38
N ASP A 278 -9.60 -0.15 3.24
CA ASP A 278 -10.35 0.42 2.13
C ASP A 278 -9.64 1.65 1.59
N THR A 279 -10.03 2.08 0.39
CA THR A 279 -9.69 3.43 -0.06
C THR A 279 -10.63 4.46 0.60
N THR A 280 -10.22 5.72 0.69
CA THR A 280 -11.01 6.75 1.37
C THR A 280 -10.81 8.15 0.79
N GLY A 281 -11.86 8.99 0.86
CA GLY A 281 -11.76 10.42 0.56
C GLY A 281 -11.20 11.21 1.74
N ASP A 282 -11.40 10.71 2.96
CA ASP A 282 -10.97 11.36 4.21
C ASP A 282 -9.45 11.40 4.33
N THR A 283 -8.92 12.54 4.78
CA THR A 283 -7.50 12.69 5.15
C THR A 283 -7.13 11.71 6.28
N GLY A 284 -5.96 11.09 6.14
CA GLY A 284 -5.38 10.20 7.15
C GLY A 284 -4.21 10.83 7.89
N THR A 285 -3.36 9.98 8.44
CA THR A 285 -2.07 10.38 9.03
C THR A 285 -0.93 9.64 8.35
N PHE A 286 0.25 10.26 8.32
CA PHE A 286 1.50 9.61 7.94
C PHE A 286 2.18 8.99 9.16
N GLN A 287 3.00 7.98 8.92
CA GLN A 287 3.90 7.36 9.90
C GLN A 287 5.33 7.44 9.38
N ASP A 288 6.30 7.20 10.25
CA ASP A 288 7.69 7.05 9.82
C ASP A 288 7.81 5.79 8.95
N LEU A 289 8.37 5.97 7.75
CA LEU A 289 8.59 4.89 6.80
C LEU A 289 9.96 4.27 7.02
N ILE A 290 10.01 2.94 7.08
CA ILE A 290 11.25 2.19 6.92
C ILE A 290 11.11 1.24 5.73
N MET A 291 11.97 1.40 4.73
CA MET A 291 12.02 0.48 3.59
C MET A 291 12.69 -0.83 3.99
N TRP A 292 12.34 -1.94 3.33
CA TRP A 292 12.89 -3.27 3.61
C TRP A 292 14.41 -3.27 3.64
N ASP A 293 15.04 -2.66 2.63
CA ASP A 293 16.50 -2.62 2.50
C ASP A 293 17.18 -1.57 3.40
N GLN A 294 16.41 -0.76 4.12
CA GLN A 294 16.89 0.14 5.18
C GLN A 294 16.82 -0.50 6.59
N MET A 295 16.13 -1.62 6.74
CA MET A 295 16.07 -2.35 8.02
C MET A 295 17.36 -3.15 8.25
N THR A 296 17.70 -3.35 9.54
CA THR A 296 18.81 -4.21 9.94
C THR A 296 18.59 -5.66 9.52
N ASP A 297 19.68 -6.42 9.41
CA ASP A 297 19.63 -7.86 9.10
C ASP A 297 18.82 -8.64 10.15
N ASP A 298 18.90 -8.25 11.42
CA ASP A 298 18.10 -8.84 12.50
C ASP A 298 16.60 -8.54 12.38
N ALA A 299 16.23 -7.32 12.02
CA ALA A 299 14.83 -6.97 11.79
C ALA A 299 14.24 -7.70 10.58
N ARG A 300 14.98 -7.79 9.47
CA ARG A 300 14.58 -8.57 8.29
C ARG A 300 14.45 -10.06 8.59
N ARG A 301 15.44 -10.64 9.28
CA ARG A 301 15.43 -12.04 9.73
C ARG A 301 14.23 -12.32 10.65
N ALA A 302 13.96 -11.46 11.62
CA ALA A 302 12.80 -11.58 12.48
C ALA A 302 11.46 -11.53 11.71
N LEU A 303 11.32 -10.60 10.75
CA LEU A 303 10.11 -10.51 9.91
C LEU A 303 9.94 -11.66 8.90
N ASN A 304 11.03 -12.35 8.56
CA ASN A 304 11.03 -13.59 7.79
C ASN A 304 10.68 -14.83 8.64
N SER A 305 11.11 -14.87 9.92
CA SER A 305 11.06 -16.08 10.76
C SER A 305 9.94 -16.11 11.81
N VAL A 306 9.43 -14.96 12.26
CA VAL A 306 8.40 -14.91 13.32
C VAL A 306 7.00 -15.16 12.77
N SER A 307 6.28 -16.09 13.40
CA SER A 307 4.84 -16.26 13.22
C SER A 307 4.07 -15.22 14.01
N PHE A 308 3.11 -14.53 13.36
CA PHE A 308 2.22 -13.54 13.99
C PHE A 308 0.79 -14.12 14.15
N ASP A 309 0.69 -15.34 14.68
CA ASP A 309 -0.54 -16.13 14.83
C ASP A 309 -1.32 -16.29 13.51
N LYS A 310 -2.38 -15.49 13.31
CA LYS A 310 -3.20 -15.48 12.09
C LYS A 310 -2.75 -14.41 11.08
N ALA A 311 -2.05 -13.38 11.55
CA ALA A 311 -1.51 -12.32 10.71
C ALA A 311 -0.23 -12.78 10.02
N ASN A 312 0.06 -12.23 8.84
CA ASN A 312 1.19 -12.63 8.01
C ASN A 312 1.89 -11.41 7.44
N THR A 313 3.18 -11.24 7.74
CA THR A 313 4.01 -10.14 7.20
C THR A 313 3.98 -10.15 5.66
N PRO A 314 3.33 -9.20 4.98
CA PRO A 314 3.00 -9.35 3.56
C PRO A 314 4.18 -9.01 2.63
N PHE A 315 5.18 -8.31 3.15
CA PHE A 315 6.38 -7.84 2.42
C PHE A 315 7.66 -8.61 2.77
N ASN A 316 7.57 -9.72 3.53
CA ASN A 316 8.72 -10.56 3.82
C ASN A 316 9.15 -11.38 2.58
N ASP A 317 10.34 -11.98 2.59
CA ASP A 317 10.94 -12.60 1.39
C ASP A 317 10.09 -13.72 0.80
N GLY A 318 9.43 -14.52 1.65
CA GLY A 318 8.57 -15.63 1.24
C GLY A 318 7.19 -15.23 0.72
N ARG A 319 6.75 -13.97 0.91
CA ARG A 319 5.38 -13.54 0.60
C ARG A 319 5.29 -12.33 -0.34
N PHE A 320 6.31 -11.48 -0.40
CA PHE A 320 6.24 -10.21 -1.12
C PHE A 320 5.79 -10.35 -2.58
N LYS A 321 6.45 -11.23 -3.36
CA LYS A 321 6.16 -11.39 -4.79
C LYS A 321 4.74 -11.93 -5.03
N SER A 322 4.35 -13.01 -4.35
CA SER A 322 3.00 -13.59 -4.51
C SER A 322 1.90 -12.67 -3.99
N LYS A 323 2.18 -11.82 -2.98
CA LYS A 323 1.25 -10.76 -2.57
C LYS A 323 1.10 -9.68 -3.65
N LEU A 324 2.16 -9.29 -4.38
CA LEU A 324 2.06 -8.37 -5.51
C LEU A 324 1.28 -8.98 -6.69
N GLU A 325 1.61 -10.22 -7.09
CA GLU A 325 0.92 -10.95 -8.18
C GLU A 325 -0.59 -11.04 -7.91
N ASN A 326 -0.99 -11.46 -6.71
CA ASN A 326 -2.40 -11.50 -6.30
C ASN A 326 -3.06 -10.11 -6.26
N ALA A 327 -2.30 -9.04 -6.03
CA ALA A 327 -2.78 -7.66 -6.01
C ALA A 327 -2.85 -7.00 -7.40
N TRP A 328 -2.25 -7.60 -8.44
CA TRP A 328 -2.07 -6.96 -9.75
C TRP A 328 -3.41 -6.47 -10.35
N PRO A 329 -3.54 -5.17 -10.69
CA PRO A 329 -4.80 -4.55 -11.11
C PRO A 329 -4.89 -4.29 -12.62
N PHE A 330 -3.94 -4.78 -13.42
CA PHE A 330 -3.86 -4.56 -14.88
C PHE A 330 -4.27 -5.78 -15.72
N ALA A 331 -4.82 -6.83 -15.09
CA ALA A 331 -5.35 -8.04 -15.73
C ALA A 331 -6.85 -7.91 -16.03
#